data_AF-A0A7W1NEV6-F1
#
_entry.id   AF-A0A7W1NEV6-F1
#
_cell.length_a   1.000
_cell.length_b   1.000
_cell.length_c   1.000
_cell.angle_alpha   90.00
_cell.angle_beta   90.00
_cell.angle_gamma   90.00
#
_symmetry.space_group_name_H-M   'P 1'
#
loop_
_entity.id
_entity.type
_entity.pdbx_description
1 polymer ?
#
loop_
_entity_poly.entity_id
_entity_poly.type
_entity_poly.pdbx_seq_one_letter_code
_entity_poly.pdbx_strand_id
1 'polypeptide(L)'
;MIRRGTVLVVVAGLAALLAAIGLAFIVRVREDSAEINLAVREAQARLMLMAACTYVLESGRIGYDVDPENGAVHEEGFGWIDVRAIAAQDQPYRVGPRDQQRQALFSDAPAVDGDGDGVAERPAWPAIGGVARCPMHRLRRPPYAIASTAAYNPIGDDGLPLLANPDPQPGVGSTWPVWAGAPSFADFAAGDPRPIAGSTGQAWFRCHREDAAVFVLTCGAGATQGFASWDEVVGAGATGEFGGDRTLFADVQAAEIRRWYRIEWSAAIGSVYDFHFVDNEIKSADHYLLHPHNATQCIRGRSVRSQIRRPNCCGTIRWVQNLATPPARW
;
A
#
# COMPACT_ATOMS: atom_id res chain seq x y z
N MET A 1 -43.90 -9.69 -62.91
CA MET A 1 -43.65 -8.71 -61.82
C MET A 1 -43.37 -9.34 -60.45
N ILE A 2 -43.92 -10.52 -60.13
CA ILE A 2 -43.81 -11.17 -58.79
C ILE A 2 -42.38 -11.56 -58.37
N ARG A 3 -41.46 -11.89 -59.29
CA ARG A 3 -40.09 -12.34 -58.96
C ARG A 3 -39.17 -11.26 -58.35
N ARG A 4 -39.47 -9.97 -58.50
CA ARG A 4 -38.64 -8.88 -57.95
C ARG A 4 -38.86 -8.66 -56.45
N GLY A 5 -40.04 -8.99 -55.92
CA GLY A 5 -40.35 -8.85 -54.50
C GLY A 5 -39.63 -9.88 -53.62
N THR A 6 -39.49 -11.12 -54.10
CA THR A 6 -38.86 -12.21 -53.33
C THR A 6 -37.39 -11.95 -53.02
N VAL A 7 -36.65 -11.34 -53.96
CA VAL A 7 -35.22 -11.02 -53.75
C VAL A 7 -35.04 -10.00 -52.62
N LEU A 8 -35.89 -8.98 -52.54
CA LEU A 8 -35.84 -7.98 -51.46
C LEU A 8 -36.12 -8.60 -50.09
N VAL A 9 -37.07 -9.53 -50.00
CA VAL A 9 -37.38 -10.24 -48.75
C VAL A 9 -36.19 -11.09 -48.30
N VAL A 10 -35.53 -11.80 -49.21
CA VAL A 10 -34.34 -12.61 -48.89
C VAL A 10 -33.18 -11.73 -48.44
N VAL A 11 -32.90 -10.61 -49.13
CA VAL A 11 -31.82 -9.69 -48.75
C VAL A 11 -32.12 -9.04 -47.39
N ALA A 12 -33.36 -8.60 -47.15
CA ALA A 12 -33.76 -8.05 -45.87
C ALA A 12 -33.64 -9.09 -44.73
N GLY A 13 -34.02 -10.34 -44.99
CA GLY A 13 -33.86 -11.44 -44.04
C GLY A 13 -32.40 -11.75 -43.72
N LEU A 14 -31.53 -11.80 -44.73
CA LEU A 14 -30.09 -11.99 -44.53
C LEU A 14 -29.45 -10.80 -43.79
N ALA A 15 -29.84 -9.57 -44.12
CA ALA A 15 -29.38 -8.39 -43.41
C ALA A 15 -29.83 -8.38 -41.95
N ALA A 16 -31.08 -8.74 -41.66
CA ALA A 16 -31.60 -8.87 -40.31
C ALA A 16 -30.87 -9.97 -39.51
N LEU A 17 -30.57 -11.10 -40.14
CA LEU A 17 -29.84 -12.20 -39.52
C LEU A 17 -28.39 -11.81 -39.22
N LEU A 18 -27.71 -11.13 -40.15
CA LEU A 18 -26.36 -10.59 -39.92
C LEU A 18 -26.36 -9.54 -38.81
N ALA A 19 -27.37 -8.66 -38.77
CA ALA A 19 -27.52 -7.66 -37.71
C ALA A 19 -27.76 -8.32 -36.34
N ALA A 20 -28.57 -9.38 -36.27
CA ALA A 20 -28.82 -10.12 -35.04
C ALA A 20 -27.56 -10.83 -34.51
N ILE A 21 -26.79 -11.48 -35.41
CA ILE A 21 -25.52 -12.12 -35.05
C ILE A 21 -24.50 -11.06 -34.60
N GLY A 22 -24.41 -9.94 -35.30
CA GLY A 22 -23.54 -8.82 -34.93
C GLY A 22 -23.89 -8.25 -33.55
N LEU A 23 -25.18 -8.09 -33.25
CA LEU A 23 -25.64 -7.63 -31.93
C LEU A 23 -25.29 -8.64 -30.84
N ALA A 24 -25.56 -9.93 -31.05
CA ALA A 24 -25.23 -10.97 -30.09
C ALA A 24 -23.73 -11.02 -29.77
N PHE A 25 -22.88 -10.87 -30.81
CA PHE A 25 -21.43 -10.78 -30.63
C PHE A 25 -21.02 -9.56 -29.79
N ILE A 26 -21.56 -8.37 -30.08
CA ILE A 26 -21.24 -7.15 -29.33
C ILE A 26 -21.68 -7.27 -27.86
N VAL A 27 -22.87 -7.82 -27.61
CA VAL A 27 -23.37 -8.07 -26.25
C VAL A 27 -22.44 -9.02 -25.51
N ARG A 28 -22.03 -10.12 -26.14
CA ARG A 28 -21.13 -11.10 -25.53
C ARG A 28 -19.76 -10.52 -25.21
N VAL A 29 -19.16 -9.77 -26.14
CA VAL A 29 -17.86 -9.12 -25.92
C VAL A 29 -17.93 -8.11 -24.77
N ARG A 30 -19.06 -7.42 -24.59
CA ARG A 30 -19.26 -6.51 -23.45
C ARG A 30 -19.36 -7.26 -22.13
N GLU A 31 -20.07 -8.39 -22.11
CA GLU A 31 -20.19 -9.26 -20.94
C GLU A 31 -18.81 -9.81 -20.54
N ASP A 32 -18.06 -10.39 -21.48
CA ASP A 32 -16.72 -10.93 -21.24
C ASP A 32 -15.77 -9.82 -20.76
N SER A 33 -15.86 -8.62 -21.34
CA SER A 33 -15.07 -7.47 -20.88
C SER A 33 -15.42 -7.04 -19.46
N ALA A 34 -16.71 -7.06 -19.09
CA ALA A 34 -17.15 -6.73 -17.73
C ALA A 34 -16.63 -7.76 -16.71
N GLU A 35 -16.66 -9.05 -17.06
CA GLU A 35 -16.12 -10.13 -16.23
C GLU A 35 -14.59 -10.01 -16.04
N ILE A 36 -13.85 -9.76 -17.13
CA ILE A 36 -12.39 -9.55 -17.06
C ILE A 36 -12.06 -8.34 -16.19
N ASN A 37 -12.79 -7.23 -16.34
CA ASN A 37 -12.57 -6.03 -15.55
C ASN A 37 -12.81 -6.30 -14.05
N LEU A 38 -13.81 -7.11 -13.71
CA LEU A 38 -14.06 -7.54 -12.34
C LEU A 38 -12.89 -8.36 -11.78
N ALA A 39 -12.41 -9.34 -12.54
CA ALA A 39 -11.27 -10.17 -12.14
C ALA A 39 -9.98 -9.35 -11.96
N VAL A 40 -9.72 -8.38 -12.83
CA VAL A 40 -8.58 -7.46 -12.72
C VAL A 40 -8.68 -6.61 -11.46
N ARG A 41 -9.84 -6.02 -11.18
CA ARG A 41 -10.07 -5.22 -9.96
C ARG A 41 -9.89 -6.04 -8.69
N GLU A 42 -10.35 -7.28 -8.70
CA GLU A 42 -10.15 -8.19 -7.59
C GLU A 42 -8.66 -8.53 -7.39
N ALA A 43 -7.94 -8.82 -8.46
CA ALA A 43 -6.50 -9.06 -8.39
C ALA A 43 -5.75 -7.82 -7.87
N GLN A 44 -6.11 -6.62 -8.35
CA GLN A 44 -5.57 -5.35 -7.87
C GLN A 44 -5.81 -5.16 -6.36
N ALA A 45 -7.04 -5.35 -5.89
CA ALA A 45 -7.36 -5.24 -4.47
C ALA A 45 -6.58 -6.25 -3.61
N ARG A 46 -6.32 -7.47 -4.11
CA ARG A 46 -5.49 -8.47 -3.41
C ARG A 46 -4.01 -8.08 -3.39
N LEU A 47 -3.48 -7.55 -4.50
CA LEU A 47 -2.09 -7.05 -4.55
C LEU A 47 -1.88 -5.88 -3.57
N MET A 48 -2.91 -5.07 -3.34
CA MET A 48 -2.85 -3.96 -2.38
C MET A 48 -2.68 -4.42 -0.93
N LEU A 49 -3.02 -5.66 -0.58
CA LEU A 49 -2.70 -6.20 0.75
C LEU A 49 -1.18 -6.23 0.96
N MET A 50 -0.41 -6.67 -0.04
CA MET A 50 1.05 -6.69 0.06
C MET A 50 1.60 -5.27 0.21
N ALA A 51 1.10 -4.32 -0.58
CA ALA A 51 1.48 -2.91 -0.48
C ALA A 51 1.17 -2.34 0.91
N ALA A 52 -0.01 -2.65 1.47
CA ALA A 52 -0.43 -2.21 2.78
C ALA A 52 0.41 -2.84 3.92
N CYS A 53 0.72 -4.14 3.83
CA CYS A 53 1.62 -4.81 4.76
C CYS A 53 3.03 -4.20 4.73
N THR A 54 3.58 -3.97 3.53
CA THR A 54 4.87 -3.28 3.38
C THR A 54 4.80 -1.86 3.95
N TYR A 55 3.71 -1.13 3.68
CA TYR A 55 3.51 0.19 4.25
C TYR A 55 3.54 0.15 5.78
N VAL A 56 2.85 -0.80 6.42
CA VAL A 56 2.90 -0.95 7.88
C VAL A 56 4.31 -1.32 8.36
N LEU A 57 5.00 -2.24 7.70
CA LEU A 57 6.37 -2.63 8.06
C LEU A 57 7.35 -1.45 7.98
N GLU A 58 7.24 -0.63 6.94
CA GLU A 58 8.14 0.50 6.72
C GLU A 58 7.73 1.73 7.54
N SER A 59 6.45 2.08 7.60
CA SER A 59 6.00 3.31 8.27
C SER A 59 6.24 3.30 9.78
N GLY A 60 6.31 2.14 10.43
CA GLY A 60 6.77 2.09 11.83
C GLY A 60 8.20 2.63 12.04
N ARG A 61 8.99 2.76 10.97
CA ARG A 61 10.39 3.20 10.98
C ARG A 61 10.66 4.46 10.15
N ILE A 62 9.91 4.66 9.06
CA ILE A 62 10.07 5.83 8.18
C ILE A 62 10.07 7.07 9.06
N GLY A 63 11.11 7.89 8.89
CA GLY A 63 11.28 9.03 9.76
C GLY A 63 10.11 9.98 9.64
N TYR A 64 9.57 10.36 10.77
CA TYR A 64 8.45 11.28 10.85
C TYR A 64 9.02 12.68 11.05
N ASP A 65 8.44 13.64 10.34
CA ASP A 65 8.76 15.04 10.59
C ASP A 65 8.16 15.44 11.93
N VAL A 66 9.02 15.61 12.93
CA VAL A 66 8.65 16.25 14.20
C VAL A 66 8.17 17.67 13.94
N ASP A 67 8.70 18.31 12.89
CA ASP A 67 8.31 19.63 12.43
C ASP A 67 8.62 19.81 10.92
N PRO A 68 7.62 19.74 10.03
CA PRO A 68 7.83 19.93 8.60
C PRO A 68 8.22 21.37 8.22
N GLU A 69 8.00 22.37 9.10
CA GLU A 69 8.33 23.77 8.82
C GLU A 69 9.80 24.10 9.09
N ASN A 70 10.44 23.35 10.00
CA ASN A 70 11.81 23.63 10.44
C ASN A 70 12.90 22.98 9.57
N GLY A 71 12.53 22.25 8.51
CA GLY A 71 13.49 21.59 7.61
C GLY A 71 14.41 20.60 8.33
N ALA A 72 14.00 20.11 9.50
CA ALA A 72 14.75 19.13 10.27
C ALA A 72 14.82 17.82 9.48
N VAL A 73 15.95 17.11 9.62
CA VAL A 73 16.15 15.80 9.01
C VAL A 73 15.12 14.83 9.61
N HIS A 74 14.43 14.06 8.76
CA HIS A 74 13.51 13.01 9.18
C HIS A 74 14.15 12.12 10.27
N GLU A 75 13.53 12.05 11.45
CA GLU A 75 14.04 11.22 12.55
C GLU A 75 13.51 9.80 12.45
N GLU A 76 14.42 8.82 12.36
CA GLU A 76 14.07 7.40 12.27
C GLU A 76 13.24 6.93 13.48
N GLY A 77 12.09 6.31 13.19
CA GLY A 77 11.23 5.68 14.19
C GLY A 77 11.71 4.27 14.57
N PHE A 78 11.45 3.84 15.80
CA PHE A 78 11.85 2.49 16.27
C PHE A 78 10.67 1.49 16.35
N GLY A 79 9.78 1.53 15.35
CA GLY A 79 8.67 0.59 15.19
C GLY A 79 7.37 1.02 15.87
N TRP A 80 6.34 0.18 15.76
CA TRP A 80 5.01 0.46 16.32
C TRP A 80 4.92 0.25 17.83
N ILE A 81 5.85 -0.52 18.38
CA ILE A 81 6.07 -0.73 19.81
C ILE A 81 7.57 -0.57 20.05
N ASP A 82 7.95 0.41 20.87
CA ASP A 82 9.35 0.64 21.20
C ASP A 82 9.79 -0.31 22.34
N VAL A 83 10.43 -1.41 21.97
CA VAL A 83 10.96 -2.41 22.92
C VAL A 83 12.09 -1.87 23.81
N ARG A 84 12.70 -0.73 23.46
CA ARG A 84 13.76 -0.08 24.26
C ARG A 84 13.18 0.69 25.44
N ALA A 85 11.91 1.08 25.35
CA ALA A 85 11.15 1.57 26.48
C ALA A 85 10.79 0.37 27.36
N ILE A 86 11.81 -0.21 28.00
CA ILE A 86 11.60 -1.17 29.08
C ILE A 86 10.68 -0.45 30.05
N ALA A 87 9.52 -1.05 30.29
CA ALA A 87 8.60 -0.61 31.32
C ALA A 87 9.43 -0.41 32.61
N ALA A 88 9.61 0.84 33.04
CA ALA A 88 9.68 1.06 34.47
C ALA A 88 8.45 0.34 35.04
N GLN A 89 8.59 -0.34 36.17
CA GLN A 89 7.70 -1.40 36.66
C GLN A 89 6.18 -1.07 36.65
N ASP A 90 5.82 0.20 36.51
CA ASP A 90 4.46 0.77 36.48
C ASP A 90 4.04 1.48 35.17
N GLN A 91 4.81 1.37 34.07
CA GLN A 91 4.48 2.02 32.79
C GLN A 91 4.24 0.95 31.70
N PRO A 92 3.03 0.85 31.12
CA PRO A 92 2.79 -0.05 29.99
C PRO A 92 3.75 0.28 28.83
N TYR A 93 4.04 -0.72 28.00
CA TYR A 93 4.89 -0.56 26.82
C TYR A 93 4.53 0.72 26.07
N ARG A 94 5.54 1.52 25.72
CA ARG A 94 5.30 2.78 25.06
C ARG A 94 4.94 2.54 23.59
N VAL A 95 3.73 2.94 23.23
CA VAL A 95 3.16 2.72 21.90
C VAL A 95 3.68 3.75 20.90
N GLY A 96 3.82 3.28 19.65
CA GLY A 96 4.04 4.06 18.44
C GLY A 96 5.49 4.40 18.14
N PRO A 97 5.71 4.99 16.95
CA PRO A 97 7.05 5.37 16.50
C PRO A 97 7.61 6.45 17.42
N ARG A 98 8.84 6.22 17.86
CA ARG A 98 9.59 7.10 18.76
C ARG A 98 10.97 7.37 18.20
N ASP A 99 11.52 8.53 18.53
CA ASP A 99 12.88 8.93 18.18
C ASP A 99 13.94 8.17 19.00
N GLN A 100 15.20 8.57 18.88
CA GLN A 100 16.31 8.02 19.66
C GLN A 100 16.20 8.37 21.17
N GLN A 101 15.60 9.51 21.50
CA GLN A 101 15.37 10.06 22.82
C GLN A 101 14.09 9.50 23.49
N ARG A 102 13.40 8.57 22.82
CA ARG A 102 12.13 7.93 23.24
C ARG A 102 10.93 8.89 23.30
N GLN A 103 10.98 10.04 22.63
CA GLN A 103 9.82 10.92 22.44
C GLN A 103 8.93 10.37 21.34
N ALA A 104 7.62 10.57 21.48
CA ALA A 104 6.67 10.17 20.45
C ALA A 104 6.84 11.07 19.22
N LEU A 105 6.94 10.44 18.04
CA LEU A 105 6.99 11.14 16.76
C LEU A 105 5.60 11.47 16.20
N PHE A 106 4.57 11.38 17.05
CA PHE A 106 3.16 11.56 16.70
C PHE A 106 2.40 12.13 17.89
N SER A 107 1.21 12.65 17.60
CA SER A 107 0.29 13.18 18.61
C SER A 107 -0.98 12.35 18.67
N ASP A 108 -1.43 12.03 19.88
CA ASP A 108 -2.74 11.42 20.14
C ASP A 108 -3.87 12.46 20.19
N ALA A 109 -3.55 13.75 20.06
CA ALA A 109 -4.56 14.80 19.99
C ALA A 109 -5.42 14.62 18.73
N PRO A 110 -6.76 14.76 18.84
CA PRO A 110 -7.63 14.82 17.67
C PRO A 110 -7.16 15.93 16.73
N ALA A 111 -6.93 15.56 15.47
CA ALA A 111 -6.43 16.47 14.43
C ALA A 111 -7.17 16.32 13.09
N VAL A 112 -7.98 15.27 12.95
CA VAL A 112 -8.70 14.97 11.72
C VAL A 112 -10.19 14.95 12.02
N ASP A 113 -10.93 15.74 11.25
CA ASP A 113 -12.37 15.69 11.17
C ASP A 113 -12.79 14.43 10.40
N GLY A 114 -13.47 13.53 11.10
CA GLY A 114 -13.88 12.23 10.58
C GLY A 114 -15.25 12.24 9.91
N ASP A 115 -16.12 13.18 10.30
CA ASP A 115 -17.53 13.21 9.95
C ASP A 115 -17.97 14.52 9.25
N GLY A 116 -17.03 15.45 9.04
CA GLY A 116 -17.27 16.68 8.32
C GLY A 116 -18.05 17.73 9.12
N ASP A 117 -18.18 17.57 10.44
CA ASP A 117 -18.86 18.55 11.29
C ASP A 117 -17.99 19.78 11.64
N GLY A 118 -16.71 19.75 11.23
CA GLY A 118 -15.71 20.78 11.49
C GLY A 118 -14.95 20.60 12.81
N VAL A 119 -15.22 19.52 13.56
CA VAL A 119 -14.58 19.18 14.83
C VAL A 119 -13.63 18.00 14.60
N ALA A 120 -12.39 18.14 15.07
CA ALA A 120 -11.44 17.04 15.01
C ALA A 120 -11.83 15.94 16.01
N GLU A 121 -12.12 14.74 15.52
CA GLU A 121 -12.58 13.61 16.35
C GLU A 121 -11.52 12.52 16.52
N ARG A 122 -10.65 12.36 15.53
CA ARG A 122 -9.63 11.31 15.50
C ARG A 122 -8.23 11.89 15.38
N PRO A 123 -7.21 11.22 15.94
CA PRO A 123 -5.85 11.69 15.80
C PRO A 123 -5.34 11.45 14.38
N ALA A 124 -4.29 12.19 14.01
CA ALA A 124 -3.62 11.97 12.73
C ALA A 124 -2.87 10.62 12.74
N TRP A 125 -2.76 9.99 11.57
CA TRP A 125 -1.81 8.89 11.40
C TRP A 125 -0.41 9.40 11.75
N PRO A 126 0.41 8.66 12.53
CA PRO A 126 0.33 7.23 12.86
C PRO A 126 -0.28 6.87 14.24
N ALA A 127 -0.97 7.79 14.93
CA ALA A 127 -1.56 7.53 16.25
C ALA A 127 -2.58 6.36 16.25
N ILE A 128 -2.85 5.76 17.41
CA ILE A 128 -3.95 4.78 17.54
C ILE A 128 -5.28 5.49 17.24
N GLY A 129 -6.13 4.87 16.42
CA GLY A 129 -7.34 5.47 15.85
C GLY A 129 -7.07 6.32 14.60
N GLY A 130 -5.81 6.62 14.30
CA GLY A 130 -5.40 7.31 13.09
C GLY A 130 -5.58 6.44 11.84
N VAL A 131 -5.76 7.12 10.71
CA VAL A 131 -5.99 6.48 9.41
C VAL A 131 -5.05 7.05 8.36
N ALA A 132 -4.28 6.17 7.71
CA ALA A 132 -3.56 6.49 6.49
C ALA A 132 -4.39 6.06 5.27
N ARG A 133 -4.58 6.97 4.32
CA ARG A 133 -5.16 6.69 3.00
C ARG A 133 -4.05 6.75 1.95
N CYS A 134 -3.93 5.70 1.16
CA CYS A 134 -2.87 5.57 0.17
C CYS A 134 -3.48 5.22 -1.20
N PRO A 135 -3.87 6.24 -1.99
CA PRO A 135 -4.25 6.04 -3.39
C PRO A 135 -3.03 5.55 -4.17
N MET A 136 -3.15 4.41 -4.85
CA MET A 136 -2.03 3.75 -5.55
C MET A 136 -2.06 4.00 -7.05
N HIS A 137 -2.45 5.22 -7.44
CA HIS A 137 -2.37 5.62 -8.85
C HIS A 137 -0.90 5.80 -9.24
N ARG A 138 -0.60 5.56 -10.51
CA ARG A 138 0.77 5.69 -11.02
C ARG A 138 1.05 7.16 -11.23
N LEU A 139 2.09 7.68 -10.60
CA LEU A 139 2.59 9.02 -10.90
C LEU A 139 3.34 9.02 -12.23
N ARG A 140 3.30 10.14 -12.96
CA ARG A 140 4.12 10.32 -14.17
C ARG A 140 5.60 10.15 -13.86
N ARG A 141 6.04 10.67 -12.71
CA ARG A 141 7.36 10.44 -12.14
C ARG A 141 7.24 10.44 -10.62
N PRO A 142 7.35 9.29 -9.94
CA PRO A 142 7.42 9.28 -8.48
C PRO A 142 8.65 10.07 -7.98
N PRO A 143 8.57 10.68 -6.79
CA PRO A 143 9.75 11.18 -6.08
C PRO A 143 10.87 10.14 -6.03
N TYR A 144 12.10 10.55 -6.32
CA TYR A 144 13.29 9.70 -6.27
C TYR A 144 13.21 8.42 -7.14
N ALA A 145 12.38 8.42 -8.19
CA ALA A 145 12.18 7.24 -9.03
C ALA A 145 13.44 6.86 -9.82
N ILE A 146 13.94 5.65 -9.59
CA ILE A 146 15.12 5.13 -10.27
C ILE A 146 14.72 4.26 -11.46
N ALA A 147 15.52 4.29 -12.53
CA ALA A 147 15.33 3.38 -13.64
C ALA A 147 15.66 1.94 -13.21
N SER A 148 14.90 0.96 -13.70
CA SER A 148 15.19 -0.46 -13.50
C SER A 148 16.52 -0.90 -14.13
N THR A 149 17.01 -0.11 -15.08
CA THR A 149 18.32 -0.28 -15.74
C THR A 149 19.42 0.55 -15.10
N ALA A 150 19.21 1.13 -13.92
CA ALA A 150 20.26 1.87 -13.22
C ALA A 150 21.44 0.93 -12.93
N ALA A 151 22.64 1.34 -13.34
CA ALA A 151 23.84 0.59 -13.06
C ALA A 151 24.11 0.57 -11.54
N TYR A 152 24.47 -0.61 -11.02
CA TYR A 152 24.88 -0.73 -9.62
C TYR A 152 26.12 0.11 -9.34
N ASN A 153 26.25 0.62 -8.12
CA ASN A 153 27.50 1.24 -7.69
C ASN A 153 28.64 0.20 -7.85
N PRO A 154 29.77 0.58 -8.47
CA PRO A 154 30.91 -0.32 -8.60
C PRO A 154 31.38 -0.73 -7.20
N ILE A 155 31.63 -2.02 -7.02
CA ILE A 155 32.24 -2.55 -5.80
C ILE A 155 33.74 -2.32 -5.96
N GLY A 156 34.35 -1.61 -5.01
CA GLY A 156 35.79 -1.38 -5.00
C GLY A 156 36.57 -2.68 -4.78
N ASP A 157 37.89 -2.63 -4.97
CA ASP A 157 38.78 -3.78 -4.73
C ASP A 157 38.77 -4.24 -3.25
N ASP A 158 38.30 -3.40 -2.33
CA ASP A 158 38.10 -3.70 -0.92
C ASP A 158 36.82 -4.52 -0.63
N GLY A 159 36.01 -4.80 -1.65
CA GLY A 159 34.75 -5.52 -1.52
C GLY A 159 33.66 -4.72 -0.81
N LEU A 160 33.89 -3.44 -0.53
CA LEU A 160 32.88 -2.55 0.01
C LEU A 160 32.13 -1.92 -1.17
N PRO A 161 30.79 -1.98 -1.17
CA PRO A 161 30.02 -1.17 -2.10
C PRO A 161 30.28 0.28 -1.70
N LEU A 162 31.20 0.94 -2.41
CA LEU A 162 31.43 2.36 -2.22
C LEU A 162 30.10 3.03 -2.56
N LEU A 163 29.51 3.71 -1.59
CA LEU A 163 28.49 4.73 -1.82
C LEU A 163 29.14 5.94 -2.51
N ALA A 164 29.92 5.71 -3.57
CA ALA A 164 30.54 6.74 -4.38
C ALA A 164 29.47 7.65 -4.99
N ASN A 165 28.30 7.06 -5.29
CA ASN A 165 27.04 7.76 -5.50
C ASN A 165 26.09 7.34 -4.36
N PRO A 166 26.02 8.10 -3.26
CA PRO A 166 25.27 7.71 -2.06
C PRO A 166 23.76 7.68 -2.28
N ASP A 167 23.27 8.41 -3.29
CA ASP A 167 21.94 8.23 -3.84
C ASP A 167 22.02 7.38 -5.11
N PRO A 168 20.97 6.61 -5.44
CA PRO A 168 20.74 6.25 -6.82
C PRO A 168 20.44 7.54 -7.57
N GLN A 169 21.49 8.30 -7.87
CA GLN A 169 21.40 9.45 -8.74
C GLN A 169 20.74 8.94 -10.02
N PRO A 170 19.74 9.65 -10.57
CA PRO A 170 19.13 9.27 -11.83
C PRO A 170 20.28 9.13 -12.83
N GLY A 171 20.59 7.88 -13.18
CA GLY A 171 21.98 7.55 -13.48
C GLY A 171 22.41 8.06 -14.84
N VAL A 172 22.86 9.31 -14.97
CA VAL A 172 23.84 9.75 -15.97
C VAL A 172 24.44 11.11 -15.57
N GLY A 173 25.76 11.23 -15.65
CA GLY A 173 26.48 12.49 -15.47
C GLY A 173 26.05 13.62 -16.41
N SER A 174 25.99 14.82 -15.85
CA SER A 174 26.17 16.20 -16.36
C SER A 174 25.87 16.61 -17.82
N THR A 175 25.30 15.79 -18.70
CA THR A 175 24.92 16.17 -20.06
C THR A 175 23.66 15.41 -20.49
N TRP A 176 22.48 15.86 -20.04
CA TRP A 176 21.21 15.24 -20.43
C TRP A 176 20.55 15.93 -21.63
N PRO A 177 20.16 15.16 -22.66
CA PRO A 177 19.02 15.49 -23.51
C PRO A 177 17.72 15.35 -22.70
N VAL A 178 16.75 16.22 -22.97
CA VAL A 178 15.49 16.56 -22.25
C VAL A 178 14.55 15.39 -21.90
N TRP A 179 14.87 14.14 -22.22
CA TRP A 179 13.89 13.04 -22.29
C TRP A 179 13.60 12.34 -20.95
N ALA A 180 14.34 12.60 -19.86
CA ALA A 180 14.01 12.12 -18.51
C ALA A 180 13.25 13.16 -17.64
N GLY A 181 12.98 14.34 -18.18
CA GLY A 181 11.98 15.30 -17.65
C GLY A 181 12.25 15.95 -16.28
N ALA A 182 13.31 15.60 -15.55
CA ALA A 182 13.70 16.26 -14.29
C ALA A 182 14.98 17.08 -14.55
N PRO A 183 14.90 18.43 -14.66
CA PRO A 183 16.07 19.25 -14.97
C PRO A 183 17.02 19.49 -13.79
N SER A 184 16.63 19.12 -12.56
CA SER A 184 17.44 19.29 -11.35
C SER A 184 17.21 18.18 -10.32
N PHE A 185 18.08 18.08 -9.31
CA PHE A 185 17.87 17.20 -8.15
C PHE A 185 16.60 17.59 -7.38
N ALA A 186 16.29 18.88 -7.29
CA ALA A 186 15.05 19.34 -6.67
C ALA A 186 13.81 18.83 -7.44
N ASP A 187 13.84 18.82 -8.77
CA ASP A 187 12.74 18.25 -9.58
C ASP A 187 12.67 16.72 -9.52
N PHE A 188 13.81 16.06 -9.29
CA PHE A 188 13.88 14.62 -9.06
C PHE A 188 13.29 14.25 -7.69
N ALA A 189 13.65 14.99 -6.66
CA ALA A 189 13.11 14.88 -5.31
C ALA A 189 11.62 15.20 -5.26
N ALA A 190 11.17 16.24 -5.96
CA ALA A 190 9.75 16.61 -6.03
C ALA A 190 8.93 15.64 -6.90
N GLY A 191 9.52 15.03 -7.92
CA GLY A 191 8.81 14.17 -8.87
C GLY A 191 7.87 14.95 -9.82
N ASP A 192 6.92 14.24 -10.41
CA ASP A 192 5.73 14.79 -11.10
C ASP A 192 4.50 14.08 -10.50
N PRO A 193 3.78 14.73 -9.56
CA PRO A 193 2.70 14.11 -8.79
C PRO A 193 1.42 13.91 -9.61
N ARG A 194 1.42 14.29 -10.90
CA ARG A 194 0.23 14.09 -11.74
C ARG A 194 0.02 12.59 -11.99
N PRO A 195 -1.20 12.07 -11.78
CA PRO A 195 -1.50 10.69 -12.12
C PRO A 195 -1.37 10.44 -13.62
N ILE A 196 -0.90 9.25 -13.97
CA ILE A 196 -0.98 8.71 -15.33
C ILE A 196 -2.45 8.40 -15.61
N ALA A 197 -2.94 8.88 -16.75
CA ALA A 197 -4.31 8.65 -17.19
C ALA A 197 -4.66 7.15 -17.17
N GLY A 198 -5.84 6.83 -16.65
CA GLY A 198 -6.31 5.47 -16.50
C GLY A 198 -5.83 4.75 -15.23
N SER A 199 -4.81 5.24 -14.51
CA SER A 199 -4.35 4.63 -13.25
C SER A 199 -5.11 5.11 -12.01
N THR A 200 -5.74 6.28 -12.08
CA THR A 200 -6.58 6.83 -11.01
C THR A 200 -7.76 5.89 -10.73
N GLY A 201 -8.00 5.58 -9.46
CA GLY A 201 -9.09 4.72 -9.03
C GLY A 201 -8.92 3.24 -9.39
N GLN A 202 -7.75 2.81 -9.88
CA GLN A 202 -7.49 1.39 -10.12
C GLN A 202 -7.22 0.62 -8.84
N ALA A 203 -6.49 1.23 -7.91
CA ALA A 203 -6.09 0.57 -6.68
C ALA A 203 -5.82 1.60 -5.58
N TRP A 204 -6.12 1.23 -4.35
CA TRP A 204 -5.78 1.96 -3.15
C TRP A 204 -5.75 1.00 -1.96
N PHE A 205 -5.09 1.43 -0.89
CA PHE A 205 -5.29 0.83 0.41
C PHE A 205 -5.47 1.91 1.47
N ARG A 206 -6.08 1.49 2.57
CA ARG A 206 -6.31 2.28 3.76
C ARG A 206 -5.83 1.48 4.95
N CYS A 207 -5.14 2.14 5.87
CA CYS A 207 -4.63 1.55 7.08
C CYS A 207 -5.20 2.31 8.27
N HIS A 208 -6.03 1.66 9.06
CA HIS A 208 -6.51 2.15 10.34
C HIS A 208 -5.74 1.44 11.45
N ARG A 209 -5.16 2.21 12.36
CA ARG A 209 -4.43 1.68 13.51
C ARG A 209 -5.41 1.42 14.65
N GLU A 210 -5.85 0.17 14.79
CA GLU A 210 -6.84 -0.22 15.79
C GLU A 210 -6.22 -0.25 17.21
N ASP A 211 -4.98 -0.72 17.32
CA ASP A 211 -4.26 -0.85 18.58
C ASP A 211 -2.75 -0.61 18.35
N ALA A 212 -1.93 -0.78 19.39
CA ALA A 212 -0.49 -0.55 19.37
C ALA A 212 0.22 -1.25 18.21
N ALA A 213 -0.16 -2.49 17.91
CA ALA A 213 0.38 -3.26 16.80
C ALA A 213 -0.68 -3.98 15.97
N VAL A 214 -1.97 -3.63 16.14
CA VAL A 214 -3.07 -4.20 15.36
C VAL A 214 -3.57 -3.15 14.38
N PHE A 215 -3.69 -3.56 13.11
CA PHE A 215 -4.12 -2.70 12.04
C PHE A 215 -5.29 -3.33 11.30
N VAL A 216 -6.21 -2.48 10.87
CA VAL A 216 -7.26 -2.81 9.93
C VAL A 216 -6.86 -2.24 8.58
N LEU A 217 -6.61 -3.13 7.62
CA LEU A 217 -6.28 -2.79 6.25
C LEU A 217 -7.53 -2.94 5.39
N THR A 218 -7.92 -1.88 4.71
CA THR A 218 -8.93 -1.97 3.65
C THR A 218 -8.24 -1.77 2.32
N CYS A 219 -8.36 -2.77 1.45
CA CYS A 219 -7.79 -2.75 0.12
C CYS A 219 -8.92 -2.66 -0.90
N GLY A 220 -8.80 -1.74 -1.86
CA GLY A 220 -9.87 -1.54 -2.83
C GLY A 220 -9.39 -1.22 -4.23
N ALA A 221 -10.30 -1.42 -5.17
CA ALA A 221 -10.16 -1.08 -6.57
C ALA A 221 -11.42 -0.31 -7.02
N GLY A 222 -11.32 1.01 -7.01
CA GLY A 222 -12.40 1.93 -7.35
C GLY A 222 -12.05 3.39 -7.05
N ALA A 223 -13.02 4.27 -7.28
CA ALA A 223 -12.81 5.72 -7.30
C ALA A 223 -12.97 6.39 -5.92
N THR A 224 -13.29 5.65 -4.85
CA THR A 224 -13.40 6.27 -3.52
C THR A 224 -12.05 6.65 -2.93
N GLN A 225 -10.95 6.14 -3.47
CA GLN A 225 -9.59 6.38 -2.97
C GLN A 225 -9.41 6.02 -1.49
N GLY A 226 -10.28 5.17 -0.96
CA GLY A 226 -10.28 4.75 0.44
C GLY A 226 -11.07 5.63 1.39
N PHE A 227 -11.87 6.60 0.94
CA PHE A 227 -12.84 7.27 1.79
C PHE A 227 -13.95 6.29 2.24
N ALA A 228 -14.21 6.24 3.55
CA ALA A 228 -15.18 5.31 4.14
C ALA A 228 -16.61 5.85 4.06
N SER A 229 -16.79 7.17 4.13
CA SER A 229 -18.08 7.84 4.09
C SER A 229 -17.97 9.20 3.36
N TRP A 230 -19.11 9.75 2.99
CA TRP A 230 -19.18 11.13 2.47
C TRP A 230 -18.73 12.16 3.51
N ASP A 231 -19.09 11.90 4.76
CA ASP A 231 -18.78 12.75 5.90
C ASP A 231 -17.24 12.87 6.05
N GLU A 232 -16.51 11.77 5.84
CA GLU A 232 -15.04 11.81 5.77
C GLU A 232 -14.49 12.58 4.55
N VAL A 233 -15.18 12.54 3.41
CA VAL A 233 -14.82 13.34 2.22
C VAL A 233 -14.94 14.84 2.55
N VAL A 234 -15.99 15.22 3.28
CA VAL A 234 -16.21 16.59 3.75
C VAL A 234 -15.12 17.00 4.75
N GLY A 235 -14.88 16.19 5.79
CA GLY A 235 -13.85 16.47 6.80
C GLY A 235 -12.44 16.55 6.22
N ALA A 236 -12.16 15.84 5.12
CA ALA A 236 -10.91 15.94 4.38
C ALA A 236 -10.84 17.09 3.36
N GLY A 237 -11.92 17.85 3.16
CA GLY A 237 -12.00 18.90 2.14
C GLY A 237 -11.95 18.38 0.69
N ALA A 238 -12.24 17.10 0.46
CA ALA A 238 -12.10 16.42 -0.82
C ALA A 238 -13.39 16.37 -1.65
N THR A 239 -14.39 17.19 -1.31
CA THR A 239 -15.71 17.20 -1.97
C THR A 239 -15.63 17.45 -3.47
N GLY A 240 -14.66 18.25 -3.92
CA GLY A 240 -14.41 18.53 -5.33
C GLY A 240 -14.06 17.29 -6.17
N GLU A 241 -13.46 16.25 -5.57
CA GLU A 241 -13.12 15.01 -6.27
C GLU A 241 -14.37 14.23 -6.73
N PHE A 242 -15.48 14.47 -6.06
CA PHE A 242 -16.78 13.84 -6.31
C PHE A 242 -17.82 14.87 -6.78
N GLY A 243 -17.37 16.00 -7.34
CA GLY A 243 -18.25 17.06 -7.86
C GLY A 243 -19.17 17.69 -6.82
N GLY A 244 -18.89 17.52 -5.52
CA GLY A 244 -19.76 17.96 -4.43
C GLY A 244 -21.05 17.15 -4.27
N ASP A 245 -21.17 15.98 -4.92
CA ASP A 245 -22.38 15.15 -4.90
C ASP A 245 -22.22 13.88 -4.06
N ARG A 246 -22.97 13.81 -2.94
CA ARG A 246 -23.04 12.65 -2.06
C ARG A 246 -23.57 11.40 -2.78
N THR A 247 -24.47 11.57 -3.75
CA THR A 247 -25.05 10.48 -4.53
C THR A 247 -23.99 9.85 -5.42
N LEU A 248 -23.21 10.69 -6.12
CA LEU A 248 -22.08 10.22 -6.91
C LEU A 248 -21.08 9.43 -6.05
N PHE A 249 -20.77 9.91 -4.84
CA PHE A 249 -19.91 9.17 -3.91
C PHE A 249 -20.49 7.79 -3.54
N ALA A 250 -21.79 7.73 -3.22
CA ALA A 250 -22.46 6.47 -2.90
C ALA A 250 -22.44 5.49 -4.08
N ASP A 251 -22.65 5.98 -5.31
CA ASP A 251 -22.60 5.18 -6.53
C ASP A 251 -21.20 4.61 -6.79
N VAL A 252 -20.15 5.44 -6.67
CA VAL A 252 -18.77 4.96 -6.85
C VAL A 252 -18.35 4.00 -5.74
N GLN A 253 -18.82 4.21 -4.51
CA GLN A 253 -18.55 3.32 -3.39
C GLN A 253 -19.29 1.97 -3.53
N ALA A 254 -20.49 1.97 -4.09
CA ALA A 254 -21.25 0.74 -4.37
C ALA A 254 -20.63 -0.08 -5.51
N ALA A 255 -20.04 0.58 -6.51
CA ALA A 255 -19.37 -0.06 -7.65
C ALA A 255 -17.95 -0.58 -7.33
N GLU A 256 -17.43 -0.31 -6.14
CA GLU A 256 -16.05 -0.59 -5.75
C GLU A 256 -15.88 -1.97 -5.13
N ILE A 257 -14.80 -2.65 -5.53
CA ILE A 257 -14.37 -3.90 -4.89
C ILE A 257 -13.54 -3.56 -3.66
N ARG A 258 -14.00 -4.01 -2.49
CA ARG A 258 -13.31 -3.83 -1.21
C ARG A 258 -13.03 -5.17 -0.55
N ARG A 259 -11.87 -5.28 0.09
CA ARG A 259 -11.46 -6.39 0.94
C ARG A 259 -10.94 -5.82 2.24
N TRP A 260 -11.31 -6.46 3.35
CA TRP A 260 -10.91 -6.02 4.68
C TRP A 260 -10.03 -7.07 5.31
N TYR A 261 -8.92 -6.63 5.89
CA TYR A 261 -8.00 -7.48 6.60
C TYR A 261 -7.72 -6.87 7.96
N ARG A 262 -7.56 -7.72 8.96
CA ARG A 262 -6.95 -7.35 10.23
C ARG A 262 -5.58 -7.99 10.27
N ILE A 263 -4.58 -7.26 10.74
CA ILE A 263 -3.21 -7.76 10.84
C ILE A 263 -2.65 -7.43 12.23
N GLU A 264 -1.76 -8.27 12.73
CA GLU A 264 -0.91 -7.96 13.88
C GLU A 264 0.53 -7.85 13.40
N TRP A 265 1.16 -6.74 13.75
CA TRP A 265 2.59 -6.54 13.63
C TRP A 265 3.27 -6.97 14.94
N SER A 266 4.48 -7.49 14.86
CA SER A 266 5.33 -7.76 16.00
C SER A 266 6.64 -7.02 15.83
N ALA A 267 7.10 -6.37 16.90
CA ALA A 267 8.42 -5.75 16.92
C ALA A 267 9.49 -6.78 16.62
N ALA A 268 10.55 -6.33 15.94
CA ALA A 268 11.70 -7.17 15.76
C ALA A 268 12.48 -7.22 17.06
N ILE A 269 12.23 -8.27 17.83
CA ILE A 269 12.97 -8.53 19.05
C ILE A 269 14.31 -9.13 18.62
N GLY A 270 15.36 -8.31 18.67
CA GLY A 270 16.73 -8.80 18.55
C GLY A 270 17.01 -9.80 19.67
N SER A 271 17.17 -11.08 19.32
CA SER A 271 17.75 -12.13 20.16
C SER A 271 16.96 -12.64 21.39
N VAL A 272 15.63 -12.60 21.41
CA VAL A 272 14.89 -13.52 22.29
C VAL A 272 14.60 -14.78 21.50
N TYR A 273 15.49 -15.76 21.66
CA TYR A 273 15.32 -17.13 21.19
C TYR A 273 14.16 -17.78 21.95
N ASP A 274 12.91 -17.52 21.57
CA ASP A 274 11.88 -18.53 21.76
C ASP A 274 12.09 -19.57 20.66
N PHE A 275 12.94 -20.55 20.97
CA PHE A 275 12.96 -21.80 20.27
C PHE A 275 11.57 -22.45 20.44
N HIS A 276 10.72 -22.35 19.42
CA HIS A 276 9.77 -23.43 19.19
C HIS A 276 10.58 -24.63 18.69
N PHE A 277 11.18 -25.37 19.61
CA PHE A 277 11.54 -26.76 19.35
C PHE A 277 10.23 -27.54 19.27
N VAL A 278 9.61 -27.55 18.09
CA VAL A 278 8.68 -28.62 17.76
C VAL A 278 9.54 -29.72 17.17
N ASP A 279 9.85 -30.68 18.05
CA ASP A 279 10.43 -31.96 17.69
C ASP A 279 9.64 -32.57 16.53
N ASN A 280 10.38 -33.00 15.50
CA ASN A 280 9.86 -33.48 14.23
C ASN A 280 9.36 -34.93 14.34
N GLU A 281 8.50 -35.24 15.32
CA GLU A 281 8.10 -36.63 15.59
C GLU A 281 6.63 -37.00 15.35
N ILE A 282 5.81 -36.14 14.71
CA ILE A 282 4.44 -36.54 14.34
C ILE A 282 4.22 -36.46 12.82
N LYS A 283 4.27 -37.66 12.24
CA LYS A 283 4.01 -38.05 10.85
C LYS A 283 2.55 -37.83 10.41
N SER A 284 2.09 -36.59 10.23
CA SER A 284 0.83 -36.38 9.50
C SER A 284 0.92 -35.21 8.52
N ALA A 285 0.54 -35.53 7.27
CA ALA A 285 0.52 -34.63 6.12
C ALA A 285 -0.32 -33.36 6.36
N ASP A 286 0.02 -32.34 5.57
CA ASP A 286 -0.73 -31.10 5.33
C ASP A 286 -0.67 -29.99 6.39
N HIS A 287 0.54 -29.59 6.77
CA HIS A 287 0.77 -28.25 7.34
C HIS A 287 1.96 -27.58 6.64
N TYR A 288 1.72 -26.43 6.00
CA TYR A 288 2.78 -25.55 5.51
C TYR A 288 3.21 -24.62 6.65
N LEU A 289 4.43 -24.81 7.15
CA LEU A 289 4.99 -23.92 8.17
C LEU A 289 5.88 -22.87 7.49
N LEU A 290 5.51 -21.60 7.63
CA LEU A 290 6.30 -20.47 7.17
C LEU A 290 7.40 -20.21 8.22
N HIS A 291 8.67 -20.27 7.82
CA HIS A 291 9.76 -19.85 8.70
C HIS A 291 9.69 -18.33 8.90
N PRO A 292 9.84 -17.80 10.13
CA PRO A 292 10.13 -16.38 10.27
C PRO A 292 11.49 -16.09 9.61
N HIS A 293 11.58 -15.01 8.86
CA HIS A 293 12.83 -14.51 8.24
C HIS A 293 13.94 -14.12 9.25
N ASN A 294 13.75 -14.42 10.54
CA ASN A 294 14.53 -13.90 11.66
C ASN A 294 15.38 -14.97 12.37
N ALA A 295 15.94 -15.93 11.63
CA ALA A 295 17.00 -16.77 12.20
C ALA A 295 18.30 -15.97 12.24
N THR A 296 18.50 -15.17 13.30
CA THR A 296 19.83 -14.67 13.64
C THR A 296 20.73 -15.87 13.93
N GLN A 297 21.83 -15.97 13.22
CA GLN A 297 22.82 -17.03 13.45
C GLN A 297 23.37 -16.92 14.87
N CYS A 298 23.44 -18.07 15.53
CA CYS A 298 24.28 -18.30 16.69
C CYS A 298 25.72 -17.84 16.38
N ILE A 299 26.25 -16.94 17.21
CA ILE A 299 27.62 -16.39 17.14
C ILE A 299 28.71 -17.47 17.28
N ARG A 300 28.38 -18.72 17.60
CA ARG A 300 29.36 -19.81 17.70
C ARG A 300 29.40 -20.65 16.42
N GLY A 301 30.27 -20.19 15.53
CA GLY A 301 30.52 -20.65 14.17
C GLY A 301 30.36 -22.14 13.89
N ARG A 302 29.60 -22.44 12.82
CA ARG A 302 29.95 -23.39 11.73
C ARG A 302 28.84 -23.66 10.71
N SER A 303 27.67 -23.04 10.81
CA SER A 303 26.61 -23.17 9.78
C SER A 303 26.34 -21.83 9.13
N VAL A 304 26.94 -21.60 7.95
CA VAL A 304 26.67 -20.44 7.08
C VAL A 304 25.62 -20.85 6.05
N ARG A 305 24.33 -20.72 6.37
CA ARG A 305 23.26 -21.15 5.44
C ARG A 305 22.16 -20.11 5.17
N SER A 306 22.22 -18.88 5.68
CA SER A 306 21.27 -17.84 5.24
C SER A 306 21.96 -16.51 4.95
N GLN A 307 21.47 -15.82 3.91
CA GLN A 307 21.96 -14.52 3.46
C GLN A 307 21.50 -13.34 4.35
N ILE A 308 20.70 -13.61 5.39
CA ILE A 308 20.10 -12.57 6.23
C ILE A 308 20.98 -12.40 7.47
N ARG A 309 22.11 -11.71 7.31
CA ARG A 309 23.04 -11.37 8.40
C ARG A 309 22.53 -10.27 9.34
N ARG A 310 21.44 -9.58 9.02
CA ARG A 310 21.01 -8.39 9.74
C ARG A 310 19.83 -8.71 10.67
N PRO A 311 19.81 -8.13 11.89
CA PRO A 311 18.62 -8.16 12.71
C PRO A 311 17.46 -7.62 11.87
N ASN A 312 16.30 -8.25 11.99
CA ASN A 312 15.09 -7.63 11.49
C ASN A 312 14.96 -6.28 12.19
N CYS A 313 14.88 -5.19 11.44
CA CYS A 313 14.76 -3.85 12.00
C CYS A 313 13.31 -3.33 11.94
N CYS A 314 12.43 -3.99 11.18
CA CYS A 314 11.13 -3.47 10.77
C CYS A 314 9.95 -4.25 11.39
N GLY A 315 10.24 -5.23 12.24
CA GLY A 315 9.24 -6.17 12.75
C GLY A 315 8.76 -7.18 11.72
N THR A 316 7.73 -7.94 12.07
CA THR A 316 7.10 -8.91 11.17
C THR A 316 5.59 -8.87 11.31
N ILE A 317 4.86 -9.08 10.23
CA ILE A 317 3.44 -9.39 10.31
C ILE A 317 3.29 -10.81 10.86
N ARG A 318 2.66 -10.93 12.03
CA ARG A 318 2.47 -12.20 12.74
C ARG A 318 1.32 -13.01 12.14
N TRP A 319 0.22 -12.35 11.84
CA TRP A 319 -0.92 -12.95 11.17
C TRP A 319 -1.68 -11.93 10.33
N VAL A 320 -2.44 -12.47 9.38
CA VAL A 320 -3.37 -11.72 8.52
C VAL A 320 -4.70 -12.47 8.56
N GLN A 321 -5.75 -11.76 8.96
CA GLN A 321 -7.11 -12.29 9.01
C GLN A 321 -7.97 -11.54 7.98
N ASN A 322 -8.52 -12.26 7.01
CA ASN A 322 -9.54 -11.70 6.11
C ASN A 322 -10.87 -11.55 6.86
N LEU A 323 -11.47 -10.36 6.82
CA LEU A 323 -12.75 -10.07 7.46
C LEU A 323 -13.88 -10.18 6.43
N ALA A 324 -14.91 -10.97 6.75
CA ALA A 324 -16.05 -11.18 5.87
C ALA A 324 -16.95 -9.94 5.76
N THR A 325 -16.96 -9.10 6.80
CA THR A 325 -17.77 -7.89 6.89
C THR A 325 -16.87 -6.67 7.09
N PRO A 326 -17.34 -5.47 6.67
CA PRO A 326 -16.65 -4.23 7.01
C PRO A 326 -16.53 -4.13 8.55
N PRO A 327 -15.35 -3.80 9.08
CA PRO A 327 -15.19 -3.55 10.50
C PRO A 327 -15.89 -2.24 10.89
N ALA A 328 -16.24 -2.07 12.16
CA ALA A 328 -16.93 -0.87 12.64
C ALA A 328 -16.12 0.41 12.45
N ARG A 329 -14.78 0.30 12.48
CA ARG A 329 -13.83 1.37 12.20
C ARG A 329 -12.79 0.84 11.23
N TRP A 330 -12.68 1.44 10.05
CA TRP A 330 -11.61 1.20 9.09
C TRP A 330 -11.17 2.50 8.47
#